data_AF-A0AAQ3LSM9-F1
#
_entry.id   AF-A0AAQ3LSM9-F1
#
_cell.length_a   1.000
_cell.length_b   1.000
_cell.length_c   1.000
_cell.angle_alpha   90.00
_cell.angle_beta   90.00
_cell.angle_gamma   90.00
#
_symmetry.space_group_name_H-M   'P 1'
#
loop_
_entity.id
_entity.type
_entity.pdbx_description
1 polymer ?
#
loop_
_entity_poly.entity_id
_entity_poly.type
_entity_poly.pdbx_seq_one_letter_code
_entity_poly.pdbx_strand_id
1 'polypeptide(L)'
;MASLRHGKQQGLGLQPAFRTRILSPDGQPVRSFSGDSIAVDGPFAACDIVVLPAFWGDFDALERRYPQIVPWLRRSHAEGTALCGEATGVFWLAQAGLLDGKEATTYWRFYREFAERFPNVLLNQEKHLTDADDLFCASGVTSACDLYIYLIERFCGGSVAQAVARDTLYEVQRSYTPGRIGFGGQKLHHDPTILQIQQWLEDHFADKFRFEDVARDHGMSIRNFMRRFQAATGDKPLHYLQRLRIETAKGMLSSTRKSIKTISYEVGYDDASFFARLFRQHTELSPHHYRRQFMQKES
;
A
#
# COMPACT_ATOMS: atom_id res chain seq x y z
N MET A 1 9.27 -17.97 -1.26
CA MET A 1 9.91 -18.64 -0.10
C MET A 1 8.91 -19.28 0.86
N ALA A 2 7.78 -18.65 1.18
CA ALA A 2 6.74 -19.22 2.05
C ALA A 2 6.16 -20.55 1.52
N SER A 3 5.83 -20.62 0.22
CA SER A 3 5.37 -21.86 -0.44
C SER A 3 6.38 -23.02 -0.36
N LEU A 4 7.67 -22.73 -0.53
CA LEU A 4 8.76 -23.72 -0.45
C LEU A 4 8.98 -24.24 0.97
N ARG A 5 8.79 -23.40 2.00
CA ARG A 5 8.86 -23.83 3.42
C ARG A 5 7.68 -24.73 3.79
N HIS A 6 6.48 -24.37 3.36
CA HIS A 6 5.28 -25.17 3.61
C HIS A 6 5.32 -26.52 2.89
N GLY A 7 5.72 -26.53 1.60
CA GLY A 7 5.94 -27.77 0.85
C GLY A 7 6.94 -28.68 1.55
N LYS A 8 8.09 -28.15 1.98
CA LYS A 8 9.10 -28.90 2.74
C LYS A 8 8.56 -29.47 4.06
N GLN A 9 7.69 -28.73 4.76
CA GLN A 9 7.06 -29.19 6.00
C GLN A 9 6.01 -30.30 5.77
N GLN A 10 5.41 -30.36 4.58
CA GLN A 10 4.43 -31.37 4.18
C GLN A 10 5.03 -32.55 3.39
N GLY A 11 6.36 -32.59 3.22
CA GLY A 11 7.03 -33.63 2.43
C GLY A 11 6.85 -33.46 0.91
N LEU A 12 6.26 -32.35 0.46
CA LEU A 12 6.19 -31.96 -0.94
C LEU A 12 7.53 -31.31 -1.32
N GLY A 13 8.13 -31.71 -2.44
CA GLY A 13 9.45 -31.20 -2.87
C GLY A 13 9.50 -29.68 -3.09
N LEU A 14 10.67 -29.16 -3.50
CA LEU A 14 10.88 -27.73 -3.80
C LEU A 14 10.35 -27.30 -5.18
N GLN A 15 9.24 -27.88 -5.63
CA GLN A 15 8.61 -27.52 -6.90
C GLN A 15 7.76 -26.26 -6.68
N PRO A 16 8.08 -25.12 -7.33
CA PRO A 16 7.27 -23.93 -7.21
C PRO A 16 5.90 -24.16 -7.87
N ALA A 17 4.82 -23.83 -7.15
CA ALA A 17 3.45 -23.96 -7.66
C ALA A 17 3.14 -23.02 -8.83
N PHE A 18 3.91 -21.93 -8.96
CA PHE A 18 3.83 -21.00 -10.08
C PHE A 18 5.18 -20.83 -10.75
N ARG A 19 5.17 -20.74 -12.07
CA ARG A 19 6.30 -20.26 -12.87
C ARG A 19 6.00 -18.83 -13.32
N THR A 20 6.62 -17.85 -12.69
CA THR A 20 6.47 -16.43 -13.06
C THR A 20 7.38 -16.09 -14.24
N ARG A 21 6.85 -15.29 -15.19
CA ARG A 21 7.60 -14.72 -16.32
C ARG A 21 7.21 -13.26 -16.50
N ILE A 22 8.17 -12.41 -16.86
CA ILE A 22 7.95 -11.03 -17.27
C ILE A 22 7.97 -11.02 -18.80
N LEU A 23 6.85 -10.70 -19.44
CA LEU A 23 6.75 -10.70 -20.90
C LEU A 23 6.52 -9.27 -21.42
N SER A 24 7.09 -8.96 -22.58
CA SER A 24 6.78 -7.73 -23.32
C SER A 24 6.17 -8.06 -24.69
N PRO A 25 5.48 -7.11 -25.34
CA PRO A 25 4.83 -7.37 -26.62
C PRO A 25 5.79 -7.79 -27.74
N ASP A 26 7.06 -7.38 -27.70
CA ASP A 26 8.11 -7.64 -28.69
C ASP A 26 9.26 -8.50 -28.14
N GLY A 27 9.17 -8.93 -26.88
CA GLY A 27 10.23 -9.66 -26.18
C GLY A 27 11.48 -8.83 -25.90
N GLN A 28 11.44 -7.52 -26.09
CA GLN A 28 12.54 -6.62 -25.76
C GLN A 28 12.40 -6.04 -24.34
N PRO A 29 13.52 -5.65 -23.70
CA PRO A 29 13.49 -4.96 -22.41
C PRO A 29 12.62 -3.69 -22.46
N VAL A 30 11.87 -3.46 -21.39
CA VAL A 30 11.00 -2.28 -21.26
C VAL A 30 11.61 -1.29 -20.27
N ARG A 31 11.23 -0.01 -20.35
CA ARG A 31 11.68 1.00 -19.39
C ARG A 31 10.62 1.25 -18.33
N SER A 32 11.04 1.32 -17.07
CA SER A 32 10.22 1.78 -15.96
C SER A 32 9.95 3.29 -16.08
N PHE A 33 9.06 3.81 -15.23
CA PHE A 33 8.83 5.25 -15.11
C PHE A 33 10.09 6.03 -14.67
N SER A 34 11.01 5.38 -13.93
CA SER A 34 12.29 5.97 -13.50
C SER A 34 13.37 5.95 -14.58
N GLY A 35 13.08 5.37 -15.75
CA GLY A 35 14.01 5.25 -16.88
C GLY A 35 14.88 3.98 -16.83
N ASP A 36 14.78 3.20 -15.76
CA ASP A 36 15.51 1.95 -15.58
C ASP A 36 15.04 0.89 -16.57
N SER A 37 15.97 0.08 -17.05
CA SER A 37 15.65 -1.03 -17.95
C SER A 37 15.19 -2.25 -17.14
N ILE A 38 14.04 -2.80 -17.50
CA ILE A 38 13.48 -4.03 -16.95
C ILE A 38 13.72 -5.14 -17.98
N ALA A 39 14.47 -6.17 -17.57
CA ALA A 39 14.68 -7.36 -18.38
C ALA A 39 13.37 -8.17 -18.49
N VAL A 40 13.20 -8.85 -19.62
CA VAL A 40 12.02 -9.66 -19.93
C VAL A 40 12.42 -11.09 -20.31
N ASP A 41 11.56 -12.05 -20.02
CA ASP A 41 11.73 -13.48 -20.30
C ASP A 41 11.27 -13.88 -21.72
N GLY A 42 10.87 -12.90 -22.53
CA GLY A 42 10.50 -13.08 -23.94
C GLY A 42 9.19 -12.38 -24.34
N PRO A 43 8.71 -12.66 -25.56
CA PRO A 43 7.47 -12.12 -26.07
C PRO A 43 6.26 -12.81 -25.42
N PHE A 44 5.05 -12.37 -25.78
CA PHE A 44 3.81 -13.03 -25.36
C PHE A 44 3.81 -14.54 -25.60
N ALA A 45 3.30 -15.26 -24.61
CA ALA A 45 3.22 -16.71 -24.57
C ALA A 45 1.95 -17.14 -23.83
N ALA A 46 1.52 -18.39 -24.04
CA ALA A 46 0.40 -18.95 -23.29
C ALA A 46 0.71 -18.96 -21.79
N CYS A 47 -0.27 -18.55 -20.98
CA CYS A 47 -0.19 -18.45 -19.52
C CYS A 47 -1.56 -18.81 -18.94
N ASP A 48 -1.57 -19.41 -17.76
CA ASP A 48 -2.82 -19.68 -17.02
C ASP A 48 -3.37 -18.40 -16.37
N ILE A 49 -2.48 -17.49 -15.99
CA ILE A 49 -2.78 -16.20 -15.38
C ILE A 49 -1.92 -15.12 -16.05
N VAL A 50 -2.52 -14.00 -16.40
CA VAL A 50 -1.84 -12.81 -16.91
C VAL A 50 -2.13 -11.63 -15.99
N VAL A 51 -1.08 -10.96 -15.54
CA VAL A 51 -1.17 -9.74 -14.74
C VAL A 51 -0.70 -8.56 -15.58
N LEU A 52 -1.60 -7.61 -15.81
CA LEU A 52 -1.35 -6.36 -16.50
C LEU A 52 -0.93 -5.33 -15.44
N PRO A 53 0.36 -4.95 -15.40
CA PRO A 53 0.86 -4.03 -14.38
C PRO A 53 0.34 -2.61 -14.62
N ALA A 54 0.43 -1.80 -13.56
CA ALA A 54 0.23 -0.37 -13.68
C ALA A 54 1.23 0.25 -14.67
N PHE A 55 0.75 1.16 -15.50
CA PHE A 55 1.58 2.01 -16.34
C PHE A 55 1.42 3.48 -15.95
N TRP A 56 2.39 4.29 -16.35
CA TRP A 56 2.37 5.74 -16.22
C TRP A 56 2.44 6.38 -17.62
N GLY A 57 1.69 7.47 -17.81
CA GLY A 57 1.67 8.22 -19.06
C GLY A 57 0.35 8.05 -19.84
N ASP A 58 0.37 8.53 -21.08
CA ASP A 58 -0.78 8.54 -21.98
C ASP A 58 -1.10 7.13 -22.50
N PHE A 59 -2.28 6.62 -22.15
CA PHE A 59 -2.74 5.31 -22.59
C PHE A 59 -2.94 5.23 -24.11
N ASP A 60 -3.37 6.30 -24.79
CA ASP A 60 -3.54 6.30 -26.25
C ASP A 60 -2.20 6.19 -26.98
N ALA A 61 -1.15 6.78 -26.42
CA ALA A 61 0.21 6.60 -26.91
C ALA A 61 0.70 5.15 -26.70
N LEU A 62 0.39 4.54 -25.56
CA LEU A 62 0.73 3.15 -25.26
C LEU A 62 -0.03 2.17 -26.16
N GLU A 63 -1.33 2.39 -26.37
CA GLU A 63 -2.17 1.59 -27.27
C GLU A 63 -1.63 1.63 -28.70
N ARG A 64 -1.32 2.83 -29.21
CA ARG A 64 -0.72 2.97 -30.55
C ARG A 64 0.65 2.33 -30.66
N ARG A 65 1.44 2.35 -29.59
CA ARG A 65 2.77 1.75 -29.55
C ARG A 65 2.71 0.22 -29.52
N TYR A 66 1.71 -0.33 -28.83
CA TYR A 66 1.55 -1.77 -28.61
C TYR A 66 0.16 -2.28 -29.02
N PRO A 67 -0.23 -2.13 -30.30
CA PRO A 67 -1.57 -2.49 -30.77
C PRO A 67 -1.87 -3.99 -30.66
N GLN A 68 -0.84 -4.83 -30.51
CA GLN A 68 -0.97 -6.27 -30.35
C GLN A 68 -1.52 -6.72 -28.98
N ILE A 69 -1.53 -5.84 -27.97
CA ILE A 69 -1.97 -6.21 -26.61
C ILE A 69 -3.45 -6.59 -26.60
N VAL A 70 -4.31 -5.73 -27.13
CA VAL A 70 -5.77 -5.92 -27.15
C VAL A 70 -6.20 -7.24 -27.80
N PRO A 71 -5.79 -7.57 -29.05
CA PRO A 71 -6.18 -8.83 -29.67
C PRO A 71 -5.60 -10.05 -28.95
N TRP A 72 -4.40 -9.93 -28.35
CA TRP A 72 -3.82 -11.01 -27.56
C TRP A 72 -4.63 -11.28 -26.29
N LEU A 73 -5.02 -10.24 -25.54
CA LEU A 73 -5.85 -10.38 -24.34
C LEU A 73 -7.19 -11.07 -24.64
N ARG A 74 -7.86 -10.66 -25.73
CA ARG A 74 -9.11 -11.30 -26.17
C ARG A 74 -8.93 -12.79 -26.43
N ARG A 75 -7.85 -13.16 -27.13
CA ARG A 75 -7.55 -14.56 -27.45
C ARG A 75 -7.25 -15.35 -26.17
N SER A 76 -6.36 -14.84 -25.32
CA SER A 76 -6.00 -15.51 -24.07
C SER A 76 -7.21 -15.74 -23.18
N HIS A 77 -8.09 -14.75 -23.03
CA HIS A 77 -9.32 -14.90 -22.25
C HIS A 77 -10.25 -15.97 -22.84
N ALA A 78 -10.43 -15.97 -24.17
CA ALA A 78 -11.23 -16.99 -24.86
C ALA A 78 -10.65 -18.41 -24.73
N GLU A 79 -9.33 -18.53 -24.52
CA GLU A 79 -8.62 -19.78 -24.26
C GLU A 79 -8.66 -20.19 -22.77
N GLY A 80 -9.32 -19.41 -21.90
CA GLY A 80 -9.51 -19.70 -20.48
C GLY A 80 -8.45 -19.12 -19.55
N THR A 81 -7.59 -18.22 -20.03
CA THR A 81 -6.61 -17.52 -19.19
C THR A 81 -7.31 -16.53 -18.27
N ALA A 82 -6.99 -16.57 -16.98
CA ALA A 82 -7.39 -15.55 -16.02
C ALA A 82 -6.61 -14.25 -16.27
N LEU A 83 -7.31 -13.13 -16.46
CA LEU A 83 -6.67 -11.83 -16.69
C LEU A 83 -6.88 -10.89 -15.51
N CYS A 84 -5.79 -10.29 -15.05
CA CYS A 84 -5.77 -9.40 -13.90
C CYS A 84 -5.27 -8.02 -14.32
N GLY A 85 -6.04 -6.97 -14.04
CA GLY A 85 -5.62 -5.59 -14.21
C GLY A 85 -5.31 -4.94 -12.87
N GLU A 86 -4.12 -4.34 -12.75
CA GLU A 86 -3.71 -3.63 -11.54
C GLU A 86 -3.64 -2.13 -11.76
N ALA A 87 -4.35 -1.37 -10.92
CA ALA A 87 -4.42 0.07 -11.01
C ALA A 87 -4.80 0.51 -12.44
N THR A 88 -3.89 1.19 -13.14
CA THR A 88 -4.09 1.62 -14.54
C THR A 88 -4.04 0.48 -15.56
N GLY A 89 -3.47 -0.68 -15.23
CA GLY A 89 -3.45 -1.87 -16.09
C GLY A 89 -4.85 -2.35 -16.51
N VAL A 90 -5.88 -2.02 -15.72
CA VAL A 90 -7.30 -2.30 -16.01
C VAL A 90 -7.77 -1.67 -17.33
N PHE A 91 -7.17 -0.55 -17.75
CA PHE A 91 -7.50 0.11 -19.02
C PHE A 91 -7.33 -0.83 -20.22
N TRP A 92 -6.35 -1.73 -20.19
CA TRP A 92 -6.17 -2.71 -21.27
C TRP A 92 -7.30 -3.73 -21.36
N LEU A 93 -7.85 -4.17 -20.22
CA LEU A 93 -9.00 -5.07 -20.19
C LEU A 93 -10.26 -4.39 -20.71
N ALA A 94 -10.46 -3.12 -20.33
CA ALA A 94 -11.58 -2.30 -20.81
C ALA A 94 -11.45 -1.99 -22.30
N GLN A 95 -10.25 -1.61 -22.77
CA GLN A 95 -9.97 -1.37 -24.19
C GLN A 95 -10.14 -2.64 -25.04
N ALA A 96 -9.89 -3.81 -24.45
CA ALA A 96 -10.20 -5.08 -25.09
C ALA A 96 -11.71 -5.38 -25.13
N GLY A 97 -12.57 -4.58 -24.51
CA GLY A 97 -14.02 -4.80 -24.43
C GLY A 97 -14.39 -5.98 -23.53
N LEU A 98 -13.44 -6.49 -22.73
CA LEU A 98 -13.66 -7.66 -21.88
C LEU A 98 -14.49 -7.33 -20.63
N LEU A 99 -14.49 -6.05 -20.22
CA LEU A 99 -15.20 -5.54 -19.04
C LEU A 99 -16.57 -4.95 -19.37
N ASP A 100 -17.00 -4.93 -20.63
CA ASP A 100 -18.30 -4.38 -21.04
C ASP A 100 -19.44 -5.16 -20.36
N GLY A 101 -20.32 -4.42 -19.66
CA GLY A 101 -21.42 -4.97 -18.87
C GLY A 101 -21.01 -5.61 -17.54
N LYS A 102 -19.72 -5.56 -17.17
CA LYS A 102 -19.18 -6.21 -15.96
C LYS A 102 -18.77 -5.19 -14.91
N GLU A 103 -18.83 -5.61 -13.66
CA GLU A 103 -18.34 -4.82 -12.53
C GLU A 103 -16.80 -4.77 -12.53
N ALA A 104 -16.24 -3.57 -12.51
CA ALA A 104 -14.79 -3.36 -12.50
C ALA A 104 -14.40 -2.24 -11.52
N THR A 105 -13.14 -2.24 -11.08
CA THR A 105 -12.54 -1.11 -10.36
C THR A 105 -11.18 -0.77 -11.00
N THR A 106 -10.66 0.43 -10.75
CA THR A 106 -9.33 0.85 -11.22
C THR A 106 -8.71 1.80 -10.20
N TYR A 107 -7.57 2.41 -10.51
CA TYR A 107 -6.94 3.38 -9.63
C TYR A 107 -7.82 4.62 -9.49
N TRP A 108 -8.15 4.99 -8.25
CA TRP A 108 -9.14 6.01 -7.91
C TRP A 108 -8.93 7.36 -8.61
N ARG A 109 -7.68 7.73 -8.89
CA ARG A 109 -7.36 8.98 -9.60
C ARG A 109 -7.90 9.00 -11.04
N PHE A 110 -8.12 7.83 -11.63
CA PHE A 110 -8.56 7.66 -13.01
C PHE A 110 -10.03 7.24 -13.12
N TYR A 111 -10.81 7.22 -12.04
CA TYR A 111 -12.24 6.86 -12.12
C TYR A 111 -13.02 7.68 -13.14
N ARG A 112 -12.79 9.00 -13.16
CA ARG A 112 -13.46 9.89 -14.11
C ARG A 112 -13.08 9.57 -15.56
N GLU A 113 -11.79 9.53 -15.86
CA GLU A 113 -11.28 9.24 -17.21
C GLU A 113 -11.74 7.86 -17.68
N PHE A 114 -11.66 6.84 -16.80
CA PHE A 114 -12.06 5.48 -17.11
C PHE A 114 -13.55 5.39 -17.43
N ALA A 115 -14.41 6.03 -16.62
CA ALA A 115 -15.86 6.05 -16.86
C ALA A 115 -16.24 6.81 -18.14
N GLU A 116 -15.56 7.92 -18.44
CA GLU A 116 -15.75 8.67 -19.68
C GLU A 116 -15.34 7.85 -20.92
N ARG A 117 -14.25 7.09 -20.82
CA ARG A 117 -13.70 6.30 -21.93
C ARG A 117 -14.42 4.96 -22.14
N PHE A 118 -14.87 4.31 -21.07
CA PHE A 118 -15.44 2.97 -21.09
C PHE A 118 -16.84 2.97 -20.43
N PRO A 119 -17.84 3.67 -21.03
CA PRO A 119 -19.16 3.85 -20.42
C PRO A 119 -19.96 2.56 -20.27
N ASN A 120 -19.59 1.49 -20.99
CA ASN A 120 -20.23 0.18 -20.89
C ASN A 120 -19.73 -0.63 -19.68
N VAL A 121 -18.64 -0.22 -19.03
CA VAL A 121 -18.09 -0.90 -17.86
C VAL A 121 -18.82 -0.41 -16.61
N LEU A 122 -19.28 -1.34 -15.76
CA LEU A 122 -19.94 -1.00 -14.50
C LEU A 122 -18.88 -0.66 -13.45
N LEU A 123 -18.32 0.55 -13.53
CA LEU A 123 -17.26 1.00 -12.63
C LEU A 123 -17.78 1.12 -11.18
N ASN A 124 -17.25 0.28 -10.29
CA ASN A 124 -17.49 0.35 -8.85
C ASN A 124 -16.34 1.08 -8.15
N GLN A 125 -16.64 2.25 -7.60
CA GLN A 125 -15.67 3.12 -6.91
C GLN A 125 -15.50 2.80 -5.42
N GLU A 126 -16.37 1.94 -4.87
CA GLU A 126 -16.35 1.53 -3.46
C GLU A 126 -15.57 0.21 -3.27
N LYS A 127 -15.48 -0.62 -4.31
CA LYS A 127 -14.70 -1.87 -4.28
C LYS A 127 -13.25 -1.63 -4.68
N HIS A 128 -12.36 -2.24 -3.91
CA HIS A 128 -10.92 -2.25 -4.21
C HIS A 128 -10.48 -3.45 -5.04
N LEU A 129 -11.30 -4.51 -5.10
CA LEU A 129 -11.09 -5.70 -5.90
C LEU A 129 -12.44 -6.14 -6.51
N THR A 130 -12.46 -6.46 -7.80
CA THR A 130 -13.61 -7.09 -8.46
C THR A 130 -13.18 -8.37 -9.18
N ASP A 131 -14.13 -9.29 -9.31
CA ASP A 131 -14.01 -10.58 -10.00
C ASP A 131 -15.27 -10.73 -10.89
N ALA A 132 -15.06 -10.88 -12.19
CA ALA A 132 -16.12 -11.17 -13.15
C ALA A 132 -15.61 -12.02 -14.32
N ASP A 133 -16.02 -13.29 -14.39
CA ASP A 133 -15.66 -14.24 -15.46
C ASP A 133 -14.15 -14.35 -15.71
N ASP A 134 -13.38 -14.63 -14.65
CA ASP A 134 -11.91 -14.73 -14.70
C ASP A 134 -11.21 -13.43 -15.11
N LEU A 135 -11.91 -12.30 -15.01
CA LEU A 135 -11.37 -10.95 -15.11
C LEU A 135 -11.32 -10.33 -13.73
N PHE A 136 -10.12 -10.01 -13.28
CA PHE A 136 -9.85 -9.46 -11.96
C PHE A 136 -9.38 -8.02 -12.09
N CYS A 137 -9.97 -7.11 -11.32
CA CYS A 137 -9.53 -5.72 -11.30
C CYS A 137 -9.17 -5.29 -9.88
N ALA A 138 -7.92 -4.87 -9.66
CA ALA A 138 -7.44 -4.35 -8.40
C ALA A 138 -7.18 -2.84 -8.48
N SER A 139 -7.74 -2.07 -7.56
CA SER A 139 -7.65 -0.60 -7.56
C SER A 139 -6.25 -0.04 -7.24
N GLY A 140 -5.37 -0.84 -6.65
CA GLY A 140 -4.02 -0.42 -6.27
C GLY A 140 -3.18 -1.55 -5.68
N VAL A 141 -1.99 -1.19 -5.18
CA VAL A 141 -0.97 -2.16 -4.71
C VAL A 141 -1.49 -3.07 -3.60
N THR A 142 -2.21 -2.53 -2.61
CA THR A 142 -2.75 -3.33 -1.49
C THR A 142 -3.80 -4.32 -1.97
N SER A 143 -4.76 -3.88 -2.79
CA SER A 143 -5.76 -4.79 -3.37
C SER A 143 -5.15 -5.82 -4.34
N ALA A 144 -4.01 -5.51 -4.97
CA ALA A 144 -3.28 -6.48 -5.77
C ALA A 144 -2.66 -7.58 -4.89
N CYS A 145 -2.21 -7.25 -3.69
CA CYS A 145 -1.80 -8.26 -2.70
C CYS A 145 -2.97 -9.19 -2.33
N ASP A 146 -4.16 -8.64 -2.09
CA ASP A 146 -5.36 -9.44 -1.79
C ASP A 146 -5.73 -10.34 -2.99
N LEU A 147 -5.65 -9.81 -4.21
CA LEU A 147 -5.83 -10.58 -5.44
C LEU A 147 -4.83 -11.73 -5.54
N TYR A 148 -3.55 -11.51 -5.24
CA TYR A 148 -2.56 -12.58 -5.29
C TYR A 148 -2.83 -13.68 -4.27
N ILE A 149 -3.27 -13.33 -3.04
CA ILE A 149 -3.68 -14.33 -2.05
C ILE A 149 -4.89 -15.12 -2.56
N TYR A 150 -5.88 -14.45 -3.15
CA TYR A 150 -7.04 -15.11 -3.75
C TYR A 150 -6.63 -16.08 -4.88
N LEU A 151 -5.73 -15.67 -5.77
CA LEU A 151 -5.21 -16.55 -6.82
C LEU A 151 -4.43 -17.74 -6.23
N ILE A 152 -3.60 -17.51 -5.21
CA ILE A 152 -2.89 -18.60 -4.53
C ILE A 152 -3.90 -19.57 -3.88
N GLU A 153 -4.97 -19.07 -3.26
CA GLU A 153 -6.01 -19.93 -2.70
C GLU A 153 -6.69 -20.77 -3.78
N ARG A 154 -7.03 -20.15 -4.91
CA ARG A 154 -7.68 -20.82 -6.05
C ARG A 154 -6.82 -21.94 -6.65
N PHE A 155 -5.52 -21.72 -6.82
CA PHE A 155 -4.64 -22.66 -7.54
C PHE A 155 -3.82 -23.57 -6.61
N CYS A 156 -3.62 -23.20 -5.35
CA CYS A 156 -2.78 -23.94 -4.39
C CYS A 156 -3.52 -24.37 -3.12
N GLY A 157 -4.78 -23.93 -2.94
CA GLY A 157 -5.60 -24.24 -1.77
C GLY A 157 -5.40 -23.28 -0.59
N GLY A 158 -6.41 -23.23 0.28
CA GLY A 158 -6.48 -22.26 1.39
C GLY A 158 -5.35 -22.36 2.41
N SER A 159 -4.79 -23.55 2.67
CA SER A 159 -3.67 -23.71 3.62
C SER A 159 -2.40 -23.01 3.15
N VAL A 160 -2.10 -23.10 1.84
CA VAL A 160 -0.96 -22.41 1.22
C VAL A 160 -1.21 -20.91 1.21
N ALA A 161 -2.41 -20.47 0.85
CA ALA A 161 -2.79 -19.06 0.84
C ALA A 161 -2.66 -18.42 2.23
N GLN A 162 -3.16 -19.08 3.28
CA GLN A 162 -3.02 -18.63 4.66
C GLN A 162 -1.55 -18.53 5.10
N ALA A 163 -0.73 -19.52 4.75
CA ALA A 163 0.70 -19.50 5.06
C ALA A 163 1.43 -18.36 4.34
N VAL A 164 1.13 -18.14 3.06
CA VAL A 164 1.69 -17.01 2.29
C VAL A 164 1.21 -15.70 2.87
N ALA A 165 -0.09 -15.50 3.08
CA ALA A 165 -0.65 -14.28 3.65
C ALA A 165 -0.02 -13.94 5.01
N ARG A 166 0.15 -14.93 5.89
CA ARG A 166 0.84 -14.74 7.17
C ARG A 166 2.29 -14.35 7.00
N ASP A 167 3.01 -14.88 6.02
CA ASP A 167 4.45 -14.61 5.86
C ASP A 167 4.70 -13.31 5.05
N THR A 168 3.82 -12.93 4.12
CA THR A 168 4.01 -11.79 3.20
C THR A 168 3.16 -10.57 3.56
N LEU A 169 1.95 -10.76 4.10
CA LEU A 169 1.04 -9.66 4.44
C LEU A 169 1.06 -9.30 5.92
N TYR A 170 1.87 -9.97 6.75
CA TYR A 170 2.12 -9.55 8.14
C TYR A 170 2.52 -8.08 8.25
N GLU A 171 3.24 -7.57 7.25
CA GLU A 171 3.64 -6.16 7.16
C GLU A 171 2.69 -5.32 6.30
N VAL A 172 2.00 -5.88 5.31
CA VAL A 172 1.03 -5.15 4.46
C VAL A 172 -0.23 -4.77 5.25
N GLN A 173 -0.59 -5.57 6.26
CA GLN A 173 -1.55 -5.15 7.28
C GLN A 173 -1.09 -3.93 8.07
N ARG A 174 0.17 -3.46 7.98
CA ARG A 174 0.52 -2.12 8.47
C ARG A 174 0.08 -1.11 7.43
N SER A 175 -1.06 -0.47 7.67
CA SER A 175 -1.49 0.72 6.91
C SER A 175 -0.32 1.69 6.76
N TYR A 176 0.24 1.75 5.54
CA TYR A 176 1.43 2.52 5.24
C TYR A 176 1.08 4.00 5.28
N THR A 177 1.41 4.66 6.40
CA THR A 177 1.65 6.11 6.42
C THR A 177 3.15 6.28 6.19
N PRO A 178 3.61 6.91 5.09
CA PRO A 178 5.02 7.21 4.89
C PRO A 178 5.46 8.20 5.97
N GLY A 179 6.01 7.67 7.04
CA GLY A 179 6.49 8.46 8.17
C GLY A 179 6.26 7.74 9.48
N ARG A 180 7.36 7.47 10.20
CA ARG A 180 7.43 7.06 11.62
C ARG A 180 7.37 5.56 11.86
N ILE A 181 8.56 4.95 11.86
CA ILE A 181 8.93 3.53 12.07
C ILE A 181 8.45 2.94 13.45
N GLY A 182 7.60 3.65 14.20
CA GLY A 182 7.12 3.26 15.52
C GLY A 182 5.67 2.79 15.62
N PHE A 183 4.76 3.16 14.72
CA PHE A 183 3.30 3.09 14.99
C PHE A 183 2.58 1.76 14.65
N GLY A 184 3.32 0.67 14.47
CA GLY A 184 2.77 -0.60 13.98
C GLY A 184 1.54 -1.10 14.77
N GLY A 185 0.40 -1.24 14.08
CA GLY A 185 -0.82 -1.86 14.62
C GLY A 185 -1.90 -0.90 15.13
N GLN A 186 -1.57 0.35 15.44
CA GLN A 186 -2.50 1.25 16.14
C GLN A 186 -3.59 1.86 15.25
N LYS A 187 -3.50 1.70 13.92
CA LYS A 187 -4.52 2.12 12.93
C LYS A 187 -5.28 0.93 12.31
N LEU A 188 -5.16 -0.28 12.88
CA LEU A 188 -5.77 -1.51 12.32
C LEU A 188 -7.19 -1.78 12.84
N HIS A 189 -7.72 -0.87 13.63
CA HIS A 189 -9.09 -0.93 14.09
C HIS A 189 -10.06 -0.39 13.03
N HIS A 190 -11.29 -0.91 13.04
CA HIS A 190 -12.35 -0.51 12.10
C HIS A 190 -13.20 0.65 12.63
N ASP A 191 -12.63 1.48 13.50
CA ASP A 191 -13.30 2.64 14.07
C ASP A 191 -13.04 3.91 13.23
N PRO A 192 -13.98 4.33 12.36
CA PRO A 192 -13.75 5.42 11.40
C PRO A 192 -13.54 6.77 12.09
N THR A 193 -14.20 7.01 13.22
CA THR A 193 -14.03 8.28 13.96
C THR A 193 -12.66 8.36 14.61
N ILE A 194 -12.14 7.25 15.14
CA ILE A 194 -10.79 7.23 15.69
C ILE A 194 -9.74 7.35 14.59
N LEU A 195 -9.97 6.74 13.42
CA LEU A 195 -9.07 6.91 12.27
C LEU A 195 -9.00 8.37 11.81
N GLN A 196 -10.13 9.07 11.75
CA GLN A 196 -10.18 10.51 11.46
C GLN A 196 -9.41 11.33 12.48
N ILE A 197 -9.56 11.03 13.78
CA ILE A 197 -8.83 11.75 14.83
C ILE A 197 -7.33 11.44 14.77
N GLN A 198 -6.92 10.20 14.48
CA GLN A 198 -5.51 9.86 14.30
C GLN A 198 -4.90 10.63 13.11
N GLN A 199 -5.63 10.75 12.00
CA GLN A 199 -5.21 11.56 10.86
C GLN A 199 -5.10 13.05 11.25
N TRP A 200 -6.10 13.58 11.96
CA TRP A 200 -6.06 14.96 12.43
C TRP A 200 -4.85 15.21 13.35
N LEU A 201 -4.55 14.30 14.26
CA LEU A 201 -3.37 14.38 15.14
C LEU A 201 -2.06 14.31 14.35
N GLU A 202 -2.02 13.57 13.24
CA GLU A 202 -0.86 13.51 12.33
C GLU A 202 -0.61 14.80 11.59
N ASP A 203 -1.68 15.48 11.18
CA ASP A 203 -1.58 16.75 10.47
C ASP A 203 -1.26 17.92 11.43
N HIS A 204 -1.78 17.86 12.66
CA HIS A 204 -1.67 18.93 13.66
C HIS A 204 -0.72 18.59 14.81
N PHE A 205 0.19 17.63 14.63
CA PHE A 205 1.00 17.10 15.73
C PHE A 205 1.84 18.14 16.45
N ALA A 206 2.27 19.21 15.76
CA ALA A 206 3.07 20.29 16.30
C ALA A 206 2.24 21.41 16.96
N ASP A 207 0.92 21.42 16.73
CA ASP A 207 0.05 22.52 17.12
C ASP A 207 -0.32 22.47 18.61
N LYS A 208 -0.82 23.60 19.10
CA LYS A 208 -1.39 23.74 20.45
C LYS A 208 -2.90 23.57 20.37
N PHE A 209 -3.40 22.48 20.92
CA PHE A 209 -4.83 22.18 21.00
C PHE A 209 -5.17 21.47 22.30
N ARG A 210 -6.48 21.39 22.59
CA ARG A 210 -7.02 20.62 23.70
C ARG A 210 -7.77 19.41 23.15
N PHE A 211 -7.58 18.24 23.76
CA PHE A 211 -8.29 17.03 23.33
C PHE A 211 -9.82 17.17 23.49
N GLU A 212 -10.27 18.05 24.39
CA GLU A 212 -11.69 18.37 24.57
C GLU A 212 -12.32 19.02 23.34
N ASP A 213 -11.56 19.85 22.62
CA ASP A 213 -12.04 20.50 21.40
C ASP A 213 -12.06 19.51 20.24
N VAL A 214 -11.00 18.71 20.09
CA VAL A 214 -10.95 17.61 19.09
C VAL A 214 -12.11 16.62 19.30
N ALA A 215 -12.40 16.26 20.55
CA ALA A 215 -13.53 15.40 20.88
C ALA A 215 -14.88 16.04 20.50
N ARG A 216 -15.06 17.34 20.79
CA ARG A 216 -16.28 18.08 20.46
C ARG A 216 -16.50 18.15 18.94
N ASP A 217 -15.45 18.43 18.18
CA ASP A 217 -15.50 18.53 16.72
C ASP A 217 -15.88 17.20 16.04
N HIS A 218 -15.58 16.07 16.70
CA HIS A 218 -15.96 14.73 16.26
C HIS A 218 -17.20 14.17 16.98
N GLY A 219 -18.02 15.06 17.57
CA GLY A 219 -19.33 14.71 18.12
C GLY A 219 -19.29 13.83 19.38
N MET A 220 -18.22 13.88 20.18
CA MET A 220 -18.07 13.05 21.38
C MET A 220 -17.65 13.82 22.63
N SER A 221 -18.04 13.31 23.79
CA SER A 221 -17.50 13.80 25.07
C SER A 221 -16.05 13.35 25.25
N ILE A 222 -15.26 14.11 26.01
CA ILE A 222 -13.86 13.78 26.30
C ILE A 222 -13.70 12.38 26.92
N ARG A 223 -14.64 11.97 27.80
CA ARG A 223 -14.62 10.64 28.42
C ARG A 223 -14.83 9.54 27.39
N ASN A 224 -15.76 9.73 26.44
CA ASN A 224 -16.00 8.76 25.39
C ASN A 224 -14.79 8.69 24.44
N PHE A 225 -14.24 9.85 24.04
CA PHE A 225 -13.02 9.93 23.24
C PHE A 225 -11.87 9.12 23.84
N MET A 226 -11.51 9.40 25.10
CA MET A 226 -10.39 8.72 25.77
C MET A 226 -10.57 7.20 25.80
N ARG A 227 -11.78 6.73 26.16
CA ARG A 227 -12.10 5.30 26.22
C ARG A 227 -12.07 4.65 24.84
N ARG A 228 -12.70 5.28 23.84
CA ARG A 228 -12.83 4.76 22.48
C ARG A 228 -11.48 4.73 21.76
N PHE A 229 -10.69 5.79 21.91
CA PHE A 229 -9.33 5.85 21.36
C PHE A 229 -8.43 4.79 21.98
N GLN A 230 -8.47 4.59 23.30
CA GLN A 230 -7.68 3.54 23.95
C GLN A 230 -8.13 2.14 23.56
N ALA A 231 -9.43 1.89 23.43
CA ALA A 231 -9.96 0.61 22.97
C ALA A 231 -9.54 0.30 21.52
N ALA A 232 -9.51 1.31 20.66
CA ALA A 232 -9.19 1.18 19.25
C ALA A 232 -7.66 1.04 19.02
N THR A 233 -6.86 1.91 19.65
CA THR A 233 -5.41 2.04 19.37
C THR A 233 -4.52 1.28 20.35
N GLY A 234 -5.08 0.83 21.48
CA GLY A 234 -4.33 0.26 22.60
C GLY A 234 -3.57 1.30 23.44
N ASP A 235 -3.67 2.59 23.12
CA ASP A 235 -2.90 3.66 23.76
C ASP A 235 -3.75 4.89 24.12
N LYS A 236 -3.27 5.73 25.03
CA LYS A 236 -3.94 7.00 25.34
C LYS A 236 -3.60 8.03 24.27
N PRO A 237 -4.54 8.93 23.91
CA PRO A 237 -4.30 9.98 22.90
C PRO A 237 -3.03 10.80 23.12
N LEU A 238 -2.73 11.15 24.38
CA LEU A 238 -1.52 11.91 24.72
C LEU A 238 -0.23 11.13 24.42
N HIS A 239 -0.20 9.83 24.74
CA HIS A 239 0.97 8.99 24.46
C HIS A 239 1.15 8.79 22.96
N TYR A 240 0.06 8.61 22.22
CA TYR A 240 0.06 8.57 20.76
C TYR A 240 0.69 9.85 20.17
N LEU A 241 0.23 11.03 20.60
CA LEU A 241 0.77 12.33 20.18
C LEU A 241 2.25 12.50 20.56
N GLN A 242 2.65 12.10 21.77
CA GLN A 242 4.04 12.18 22.21
C GLN A 242 4.95 11.33 21.31
N ARG A 243 4.57 10.07 21.09
CA ARG A 243 5.29 9.15 20.20
C ARG A 243 5.39 9.72 18.79
N LEU A 244 4.35 10.43 18.35
CA LEU A 244 4.28 11.02 17.03
C LEU A 244 5.44 12.02 16.99
N ARG A 245 5.38 13.07 17.79
CA ARG A 245 6.44 14.09 17.91
C ARG A 245 7.85 13.51 18.00
N ILE A 246 8.07 12.45 18.79
CA ILE A 246 9.37 11.77 18.91
C ILE A 246 9.81 11.16 17.57
N GLU A 247 8.95 10.44 16.87
CA GLU A 247 9.31 9.83 15.59
C GLU A 247 9.60 10.87 14.49
N THR A 248 8.90 12.02 14.47
CA THR A 248 9.32 13.12 13.57
C THR A 248 10.67 13.68 13.97
N ALA A 249 10.88 13.89 15.28
CA ALA A 249 12.16 14.38 15.75
C ALA A 249 13.30 13.43 15.36
N LYS A 250 13.11 12.11 15.44
CA LYS A 250 14.09 11.12 14.96
C LYS A 250 14.44 11.35 13.49
N GLY A 251 13.44 11.52 12.63
CA GLY A 251 13.65 11.81 11.20
C GLY A 251 14.41 13.12 10.96
N MET A 252 14.06 14.18 11.68
CA MET A 252 14.75 15.47 11.58
C MET A 252 16.19 15.42 12.13
N LEU A 253 16.43 14.62 13.16
CA LEU A 253 17.74 14.45 13.78
C LEU A 253 18.72 13.71 12.85
N SER A 254 18.23 12.74 12.07
CA SER A 254 19.05 11.97 11.12
C SER A 254 19.24 12.65 9.77
N SER A 255 18.30 13.49 9.34
CA SER A 255 18.30 14.12 8.00
C SER A 255 18.73 15.59 7.97
N THR A 256 18.78 16.28 9.12
CA THR A 256 19.08 17.72 9.15
C THR A 256 20.15 18.09 10.18
N ARG A 257 20.79 19.25 9.97
CA ARG A 257 21.76 19.85 10.91
C ARG A 257 21.12 20.84 11.90
N LYS A 258 19.77 20.94 11.96
CA LYS A 258 19.05 21.87 12.85
C LYS A 258 19.43 21.65 14.32
N SER A 259 19.41 22.69 15.16
CA SER A 259 19.71 22.51 16.59
C SER A 259 18.65 21.64 17.27
N ILE A 260 19.00 20.92 18.35
CA ILE A 260 18.01 20.14 19.13
C ILE A 260 16.88 21.03 19.65
N LYS A 261 17.21 22.26 20.06
CA LYS A 261 16.25 23.28 20.49
C LYS A 261 15.29 23.67 19.36
N THR A 262 15.79 23.85 18.14
CA THR A 262 14.92 24.13 16.98
C THR A 262 13.99 22.97 16.70
N ILE A 263 14.51 21.74 16.69
CA ILE A 263 13.70 20.53 16.46
C ILE A 263 12.63 20.37 17.54
N SER A 264 12.93 20.67 18.82
CA SER A 264 11.94 20.55 19.90
C SER A 264 10.74 21.48 19.67
N TYR A 265 10.97 22.71 19.23
CA TYR A 265 9.88 23.64 18.90
C TYR A 265 9.11 23.22 17.66
N GLU A 266 9.80 22.77 16.60
CA GLU A 266 9.15 22.34 15.36
C GLU A 266 8.28 21.08 15.53
N VAL A 267 8.57 20.24 16.52
CA VAL A 267 7.70 19.10 16.87
C VAL A 267 6.70 19.43 17.98
N GLY A 268 6.54 20.69 18.37
CA GLY A 268 5.47 21.17 19.24
C GLY A 268 5.76 21.18 20.75
N TYR A 269 7.03 21.17 21.18
CA TYR A 269 7.42 21.36 22.58
C TYR A 269 8.01 22.75 22.83
N ASP A 270 7.56 23.41 23.90
CA ASP A 270 8.08 24.72 24.30
C ASP A 270 9.37 24.62 25.16
N ASP A 271 9.67 23.42 25.69
CA ASP A 271 10.83 23.15 26.55
C ASP A 271 11.71 22.04 25.98
N ALA A 272 12.92 22.41 25.55
CA ALA A 272 13.91 21.50 25.01
C ALA A 272 14.41 20.45 26.03
N SER A 273 14.43 20.79 27.32
CA SER A 273 14.84 19.88 28.39
C SER A 273 13.79 18.80 28.62
N PHE A 274 12.51 19.19 28.63
CA PHE A 274 11.39 18.26 28.68
C PHE A 274 11.38 17.33 27.45
N PHE A 275 11.54 17.89 26.25
CA PHE A 275 11.65 17.11 25.01
C PHE A 275 12.80 16.10 25.08
N ALA A 276 14.00 16.51 25.52
CA ALA A 276 15.15 15.63 25.59
C ALA A 276 14.94 14.45 26.57
N ARG A 277 14.27 14.70 27.70
CA ARG A 277 13.90 13.64 28.65
C ARG A 277 12.90 12.66 28.05
N LEU A 278 11.85 13.18 27.40
CA LEU A 278 10.83 12.35 26.75
C LEU A 278 11.41 11.55 25.58
N PHE A 279 12.27 12.16 24.77
CA PHE A 279 12.97 11.49 23.68
C PHE A 279 13.81 10.32 24.19
N ARG A 280 14.56 10.53 25.28
CA ARG A 280 15.34 9.47 25.92
C ARG A 280 14.46 8.35 26.47
N GLN A 281 13.31 8.68 27.05
CA GLN A 281 12.36 7.68 27.53
C GLN A 281 11.85 6.78 26.39
N HIS A 282 11.61 7.34 25.20
CA HIS A 282 11.07 6.60 24.06
C HIS A 282 12.13 5.89 23.20
N THR A 283 13.39 6.32 23.23
CA THR A 283 14.43 5.84 22.31
C THR A 283 15.66 5.28 23.02
N GLU A 284 15.71 5.33 24.35
CA GLU A 284 16.86 5.01 25.22
C GLU A 284 18.09 5.91 25.01
N LEU A 285 18.10 6.75 23.97
CA LEU A 285 19.20 7.62 23.59
C LEU A 285 18.84 9.09 23.81
N SER A 286 19.83 9.93 24.13
CA SER A 286 19.63 11.38 24.06
C SER A 286 19.51 11.84 22.59
N PRO A 287 18.82 12.96 22.29
CA PRO A 287 18.73 13.49 20.93
C PRO A 287 20.10 13.70 20.27
N HIS A 288 21.09 14.17 21.02
CA HIS A 288 22.47 14.32 20.56
C HIS A 288 23.12 12.98 20.20
N HIS A 289 22.94 11.96 21.05
CA HIS A 289 23.48 10.63 20.79
C HIS A 289 22.82 9.98 19.57
N TYR A 290 21.49 10.09 19.47
CA TYR A 290 20.71 9.60 18.34
C TYR A 290 21.20 10.20 17.03
N ARG A 291 21.36 11.54 16.97
CA ARG A 291 21.93 12.21 15.79
C ARG A 291 23.31 11.65 15.44
N ARG A 292 24.23 11.58 16.40
CA ARG A 292 25.59 11.11 16.14
C ARG A 292 25.62 9.69 15.55
N GLN A 293 24.69 8.84 15.97
CA GLN A 293 24.60 7.45 15.54
C GLN A 293 23.92 7.28 14.17
N PHE A 294 22.92 8.10 13.84
CA PHE A 294 22.04 7.89 12.68
C PHE A 294 22.09 9.00 11.62
N MET A 295 22.89 10.05 11.84
CA MET A 295 23.15 11.04 10.81
C MET A 295 24.00 10.39 9.72
N GLN A 296 23.45 10.29 8.50
CA GLN A 296 24.17 9.74 7.36
C GLN A 296 25.47 10.53 7.18
N LYS A 297 26.60 9.83 7.22
CA LYS A 297 27.86 10.39 6.72
C LYS A 297 27.67 10.53 5.22
N GLU A 298 27.55 11.76 4.74
CA GLU A 298 27.78 12.09 3.34
C GLU A 298 29.23 11.66 3.05
N SER A 299 29.39 10.54 2.34
CA SER A 299 30.62 10.19 1.62
C SER A 299 30.56 10.79 0.23
#